data_AF-A0A2I0V850-F1
#
_entry.id   AF-A0A2I0V850-F1
#
_cell.length_a   1.000
_cell.length_b   1.000
_cell.length_c   1.000
_cell.angle_alpha   90.00
_cell.angle_beta   90.00
_cell.angle_gamma   90.00
#
_symmetry.space_group_name_H-M   'P 1'
#
loop_
_entity.id
_entity.type
_entity.pdbx_description
1 polymer ?
#
loop_
_entity_poly.entity_id
_entity_poly.type
_entity_poly.pdbx_seq_one_letter_code
_entity_poly.pdbx_strand_id
1 'polypeptide(L)'
;MSKWQSKKQQWIYGRRLLEALRSARSGRTGPLVIKKAADSALALSVRGQSRWSRAILFGPCRGGKPKLKLKACSKIPRHRPFLSAGKLVAAQTKGRKVRDRLRVLSRLVPGCKKLPAASVLSETADYVAALQMQVGLVNTMRVLAEVLSTSAVVATRGDGELGVEELR
;
A
#
# COMPACT_ATOMS: atom_id res chain seq x y z
N MET A 1 -17.68 4.64 -9.10
CA MET A 1 -16.78 3.47 -9.14
C MET A 1 -15.36 3.93 -8.81
N SER A 2 -14.69 3.26 -7.90
CA SER A 2 -13.33 3.61 -7.47
C SER A 2 -12.34 3.38 -8.63
N LYS A 3 -11.55 4.41 -8.97
CA LYS A 3 -10.50 4.38 -10.01
C LYS A 3 -9.60 3.13 -9.97
N TRP A 4 -9.45 2.56 -8.78
CA TRP A 4 -8.66 1.37 -8.44
C TRP A 4 -9.21 0.04 -8.96
N GLN A 5 -10.49 -0.04 -9.32
CA GLN A 5 -11.08 -1.26 -9.87
C GLN A 5 -10.96 -1.38 -11.39
N SER A 6 -10.36 -0.39 -12.06
CA SER A 6 -10.15 -0.45 -13.51
C SER A 6 -9.09 -1.48 -13.87
N LYS A 7 -9.38 -2.33 -14.87
CA LYS A 7 -8.42 -3.28 -15.47
C LYS A 7 -7.11 -2.59 -15.86
N LYS A 8 -7.18 -1.35 -16.36
CA LYS A 8 -5.99 -0.57 -16.72
C LYS A 8 -5.08 -0.29 -15.52
N GLN A 9 -5.66 0.06 -14.36
CA GLN A 9 -4.90 0.32 -13.14
C GLN A 9 -4.30 -0.97 -12.56
N GLN A 10 -5.05 -2.08 -12.61
CA GLN A 10 -4.54 -3.40 -12.25
C GLN A 10 -3.31 -3.78 -13.07
N TRP A 11 -3.36 -3.57 -14.40
CA TRP A 11 -2.22 -3.81 -15.30
C TRP A 11 -1.01 -2.91 -15.00
N ILE A 12 -1.23 -1.61 -14.78
CA ILE A 12 -0.14 -0.67 -14.41
C ILE A 12 0.51 -1.12 -13.10
N TYR A 13 -0.29 -1.47 -12.10
CA TYR A 13 0.19 -1.97 -10.82
C TYR A 13 0.99 -3.27 -10.98
N GLY A 14 0.46 -4.25 -11.72
CA GLY A 14 1.14 -5.52 -11.98
C GLY A 14 2.51 -5.33 -12.64
N ARG A 15 2.62 -4.45 -13.64
CA ARG A 15 3.90 -4.12 -14.29
C ARG A 15 4.90 -3.52 -13.31
N ARG A 16 4.47 -2.55 -12.48
CA ARG A 16 5.32 -1.91 -11.47
C ARG A 16 5.72 -2.85 -10.35
N LEU A 17 4.84 -3.77 -9.97
CA LEU A 17 5.13 -4.79 -8.97
C LEU A 17 6.22 -5.73 -9.46
N LEU A 18 6.13 -6.21 -10.70
CA LEU A 18 7.17 -7.06 -11.29
C LEU A 18 8.51 -6.35 -11.40
N GLU A 19 8.51 -5.08 -11.79
CA GLU A 19 9.70 -4.23 -11.81
C GLU A 19 10.33 -4.09 -10.40
N ALA A 20 9.52 -3.77 -9.39
CA ALA A 20 9.98 -3.62 -8.01
C ALA A 20 10.49 -4.95 -7.42
N LEU A 21 9.86 -6.08 -7.76
CA LEU A 21 10.31 -7.41 -7.35
C LEU A 21 11.62 -7.83 -8.02
N ARG A 22 11.81 -7.49 -9.31
CA ARG A 22 13.08 -7.72 -10.01
C ARG A 22 14.20 -6.90 -9.36
N SER A 23 13.95 -5.62 -9.06
CA SER A 23 14.91 -4.77 -8.35
C SER A 23 15.21 -5.27 -6.93
N ALA A 24 14.22 -5.84 -6.24
CA ALA A 24 14.41 -6.44 -4.92
C ALA A 24 15.20 -7.77 -4.95
N ARG A 25 15.07 -8.54 -6.04
CA ARG A 25 15.79 -9.82 -6.25
C ARG A 25 17.30 -9.61 -6.43
N SER A 26 17.72 -8.45 -6.91
CA SER A 26 19.14 -8.07 -6.95
C SER A 26 19.76 -7.78 -5.57
N GLY A 27 18.98 -7.86 -4.48
CA GLY A 27 19.45 -7.79 -3.09
C GLY A 27 18.95 -8.97 -2.24
N ARG A 28 19.10 -8.91 -0.91
CA ARG A 28 18.59 -9.96 0.01
C ARG A 28 17.07 -10.09 -0.11
N THR A 29 16.60 -11.30 -0.48
CA THR A 29 15.20 -11.70 -0.44
C THR A 29 14.72 -11.79 1.00
N GLY A 30 13.87 -10.85 1.42
CA GLY A 30 13.27 -10.84 2.75
C GLY A 30 11.80 -10.43 2.69
N PRO A 31 10.92 -10.95 3.58
CA PRO A 31 9.50 -10.62 3.60
C PRO A 31 9.22 -9.11 3.69
N LEU A 32 10.07 -8.38 4.41
CA LEU A 32 9.99 -6.92 4.55
C LEU A 32 10.36 -6.18 3.25
N VAL A 33 11.29 -6.72 2.46
CA VAL A 33 11.69 -6.12 1.18
C VAL A 33 10.59 -6.29 0.15
N ILE A 34 9.96 -7.48 0.10
CA ILE A 34 8.81 -7.76 -0.76
C ILE A 34 7.64 -6.83 -0.42
N LYS A 35 7.32 -6.69 0.88
CA LYS A 35 6.29 -5.74 1.33
C LYS A 35 6.61 -4.32 0.90
N LYS A 36 7.84 -3.86 1.13
CA LYS A 36 8.27 -2.51 0.72
C LYS A 36 8.20 -2.30 -0.80
N ALA A 37 8.56 -3.31 -1.59
CA ALA A 37 8.45 -3.29 -3.04
C ALA A 37 6.99 -3.26 -3.53
N ALA A 38 6.10 -4.00 -2.86
CA ALA A 38 4.68 -3.95 -3.15
C ALA A 38 4.06 -2.59 -2.78
N ASP A 39 4.42 -2.04 -1.62
CA ASP A 39 3.97 -0.72 -1.17
C ASP A 39 4.49 0.39 -2.11
N SER A 40 5.74 0.32 -2.56
CA SER A 40 6.29 1.29 -3.51
C SER A 40 5.63 1.18 -4.89
N ALA A 41 5.38 -0.03 -5.40
CA ALA A 41 4.64 -0.24 -6.64
C ALA A 41 3.21 0.30 -6.57
N LEU A 42 2.53 0.10 -5.43
CA LEU A 42 1.19 0.63 -5.16
C LEU A 42 1.20 2.16 -5.09
N ALA A 43 2.22 2.77 -4.50
CA ALA A 43 2.34 4.23 -4.44
C ALA A 43 2.66 4.84 -5.81
N LEU A 44 3.47 4.16 -6.62
CA LEU A 44 3.85 4.60 -7.98
C LEU A 44 2.69 4.50 -8.98
N SER A 45 1.77 3.54 -8.82
CA SER A 45 0.59 3.43 -9.70
C SER A 45 -0.35 4.64 -9.56
N VAL A 46 -0.37 5.29 -8.38
CA VAL A 46 -1.14 6.54 -8.14
C VAL A 46 -0.43 7.79 -8.65
N ARG A 47 0.80 7.66 -9.17
CA ARG A 47 1.62 8.78 -9.64
C ARG A 47 1.82 9.88 -8.58
N GLY A 48 1.79 9.54 -7.29
CA GLY A 48 1.96 10.52 -6.21
C GLY A 48 0.79 11.50 -6.04
N GLN A 49 -0.41 11.19 -6.55
CA GLN A 49 -1.58 12.07 -6.43
C GLN A 49 -2.20 12.04 -5.03
N SER A 50 -2.12 10.91 -4.31
CA SER A 50 -2.65 10.78 -2.95
C SER A 50 -1.60 11.11 -1.89
N ARG A 51 -2.04 11.60 -0.73
CA ARG A 51 -1.11 11.87 0.40
C ARG A 51 -0.47 10.59 0.93
N TRP A 52 -1.23 9.50 0.95
CA TRP A 52 -0.70 8.21 1.39
C TRP A 52 0.39 7.68 0.44
N SER A 53 0.28 7.91 -0.88
CA SER A 53 1.31 7.48 -1.84
C SER A 53 2.63 8.24 -1.62
N ARG A 54 2.54 9.57 -1.43
CA ARG A 54 3.70 10.40 -1.07
C ARG A 54 4.29 9.97 0.27
N ALA A 55 3.46 9.61 1.25
CA ALA A 55 3.93 9.14 2.54
C ALA A 55 4.62 7.78 2.47
N ILE A 56 4.29 6.92 1.52
CA ILE A 56 5.00 5.66 1.29
C ILE A 56 6.35 5.91 0.60
N LEU A 57 6.39 6.78 -0.42
CA LEU A 57 7.61 7.05 -1.20
C LEU A 57 8.62 7.92 -0.44
N PHE A 58 8.13 8.96 0.23
CA PHE A 58 8.96 10.02 0.82
C PHE A 58 8.78 10.13 2.34
N GLY A 59 7.84 9.38 2.93
CA GLY A 59 7.69 9.38 4.38
C GLY A 59 8.86 8.67 5.05
N PRO A 60 9.18 9.03 6.30
CA PRO A 60 10.15 8.28 7.09
C PRO A 60 9.61 6.85 7.21
N CYS A 61 10.22 5.93 6.45
CA CYS A 61 9.95 4.51 6.54
C CYS A 61 9.97 4.13 8.02
N ARG A 62 8.95 3.40 8.49
CA ARG A 62 8.85 2.91 9.87
C ARG A 62 10.18 2.25 10.26
N GLY A 63 11.03 2.95 11.02
CA GLY A 63 12.36 2.48 11.45
C GLY A 63 13.55 3.40 11.16
N GLY A 64 13.43 4.40 10.28
CA GLY A 64 14.49 5.38 10.08
C GLY A 64 14.41 6.51 11.10
N LYS A 65 15.39 6.61 12.02
CA LYS A 65 15.62 7.86 12.76
C LYS A 65 15.67 9.01 11.74
N PRO A 66 15.04 10.18 12.00
CA PRO A 66 15.15 11.31 11.10
C PRO A 66 16.64 11.65 10.95
N LYS A 67 17.20 11.46 9.75
CA LYS A 67 18.56 11.89 9.47
C LYS A 67 18.62 13.41 9.66
N LEU A 68 19.69 13.80 10.32
CA LEU A 68 20.00 15.09 10.90
C LEU A 68 19.58 16.27 10.02
N LYS A 69 19.08 17.30 10.71
CA LYS A 69 18.66 18.59 10.18
C LYS A 69 19.76 19.20 9.30
N LEU A 70 19.47 19.43 8.02
CA LEU A 70 20.13 20.55 7.33
C LEU A 70 19.44 21.83 7.83
N LYS A 71 20.19 22.60 8.59
CA LYS A 71 19.82 23.94 9.05
C LYS A 71 20.04 24.88 7.86
N ALA A 72 18.96 25.46 7.33
CA ALA A 72 19.04 26.67 6.53
C ALA A 72 17.88 27.57 6.95
N CYS A 73 18.25 28.80 7.30
CA CYS A 73 17.41 29.81 7.94
C CYS A 73 16.36 30.36 6.97
N SER A 74 15.13 30.53 7.43
CA SER A 74 14.28 31.66 7.01
C SER A 74 13.18 31.83 8.05
N LYS A 75 13.34 32.86 8.88
CA LYS A 75 12.35 33.29 9.86
C LYS A 75 11.14 33.87 9.11
N ILE A 76 9.95 33.36 9.38
CA ILE A 76 8.70 34.11 9.19
C ILE A 76 7.84 33.86 10.44
N PRO A 77 7.63 34.85 11.31
CA PRO A 77 6.65 34.73 12.38
C PRO A 77 5.29 35.16 11.83
N ARG A 78 4.27 34.29 11.85
CA ARG A 78 2.88 34.70 11.67
C ARG A 78 1.95 33.98 12.64
N HIS A 79 1.55 34.75 13.65
CA HIS A 79 0.26 34.81 14.33
C HIS A 79 -0.35 33.49 14.86
N ARG A 80 -0.35 33.34 16.19
CA ARG A 80 -1.34 32.50 16.89
C ARG A 80 -2.67 33.26 16.94
N PRO A 81 -3.83 32.65 16.71
CA PRO A 81 -5.03 33.09 17.39
C PRO A 81 -5.05 32.44 18.77
N PHE A 82 -5.02 33.27 19.80
CA PHE A 82 -5.42 32.90 21.15
C PHE A 82 -6.95 32.71 21.08
N LEU A 83 -7.41 31.47 20.89
CA LEU A 83 -8.83 31.17 21.01
C LEU A 83 -9.12 30.85 22.47
N SER A 84 -9.94 31.73 23.04
CA SER A 84 -10.40 31.73 24.42
C SER A 84 -10.96 30.37 24.84
N ALA A 85 -10.52 29.94 26.03
CA ALA A 85 -11.12 28.84 26.76
C ALA A 85 -12.55 29.26 27.15
N GLY A 86 -13.53 28.83 26.38
CA GLY A 86 -14.92 29.13 26.66
C GLY A 86 -15.87 28.24 25.87
N LYS A 87 -16.47 27.27 26.58
CA LYS A 87 -17.82 26.76 26.30
C LYS A 87 -17.97 25.70 25.21
N LEU A 88 -17.49 24.47 25.43
CA LEU A 88 -18.00 23.26 24.74
C LEU A 88 -17.81 22.02 25.62
N VAL A 89 -18.70 21.75 26.57
CA VAL A 89 -18.63 20.55 27.43
C VAL A 89 -19.78 19.55 27.17
N ALA A 90 -20.94 19.99 26.68
CA ALA A 90 -22.10 19.10 26.48
C ALA A 90 -22.14 18.36 25.11
N ALA A 91 -21.60 18.94 24.03
CA ALA A 91 -21.52 18.27 22.71
C ALA A 91 -20.33 17.30 22.57
N GLN A 92 -19.46 17.23 23.59
CA GLN A 92 -18.16 16.57 23.51
C GLN A 92 -18.23 15.05 23.59
N THR A 93 -19.25 14.44 24.21
CA THR A 93 -19.25 12.99 24.47
C THR A 93 -19.47 12.16 23.21
N LYS A 94 -20.43 12.54 22.35
CA LYS A 94 -20.63 11.92 21.02
C LYS A 94 -19.48 12.26 20.07
N GLY A 95 -19.01 13.51 20.07
CA GLY A 95 -17.88 13.96 19.25
C GLY A 95 -16.55 13.30 19.62
N ARG A 96 -16.34 12.95 20.90
CA ARG A 96 -15.10 12.31 21.38
C ARG A 96 -14.90 10.94 20.76
N LYS A 97 -15.93 10.09 20.71
CA LYS A 97 -15.86 8.77 20.05
C LYS A 97 -15.50 8.89 18.56
N VAL A 98 -16.11 9.84 17.86
CA VAL A 98 -15.83 10.09 16.43
C VAL A 98 -14.39 10.60 16.24
N ARG A 99 -13.92 11.52 17.09
CA ARG A 99 -12.54 12.01 17.08
C ARG A 99 -11.52 10.93 17.41
N ASP A 100 -11.84 10.03 18.34
CA ASP A 100 -10.98 8.91 18.71
C ASP A 100 -10.86 7.91 17.55
N ARG A 101 -11.98 7.54 16.90
CA ARG A 101 -11.97 6.70 15.69
C ARG A 101 -11.21 7.37 14.54
N LEU A 102 -11.37 8.67 14.34
CA LEU A 102 -10.62 9.44 13.35
C LEU A 102 -9.11 9.45 13.66
N ARG A 103 -8.74 9.51 14.95
CA ARG A 103 -7.35 9.39 15.39
C ARG A 103 -6.76 8.01 15.09
N VAL A 104 -7.55 6.95 15.21
CA VAL A 104 -7.14 5.60 14.82
C VAL A 104 -6.96 5.50 13.31
N LEU A 105 -7.95 5.95 12.52
CA LEU A 105 -7.88 5.97 11.06
C LEU A 105 -6.66 6.74 10.54
N SER A 106 -6.39 7.92 11.10
CA SER A 106 -5.24 8.75 10.72
C SER A 106 -3.87 8.15 11.07
N ARG A 107 -3.82 7.17 11.98
CA ARG A 107 -2.61 6.37 12.29
C ARG A 107 -2.46 5.15 11.38
N LEU A 108 -3.57 4.58 10.93
CA LEU A 108 -3.59 3.43 10.01
C LEU A 108 -3.16 3.85 8.60
N VAL A 109 -3.72 4.95 8.10
CA VAL A 109 -3.43 5.42 6.74
C VAL A 109 -2.11 6.21 6.72
N PRO A 110 -1.16 5.87 5.83
CA PRO A 110 0.08 6.63 5.68
C PRO A 110 -0.20 8.13 5.41
N GLY A 111 0.50 9.03 6.12
CA GLY A 111 0.42 10.47 5.86
C GLY A 111 -0.80 11.22 6.43
N CYS A 112 -1.72 10.55 7.13
CA CYS A 112 -3.00 11.18 7.56
C CYS A 112 -3.04 11.77 8.98
N LYS A 113 -1.93 11.73 9.74
CA LYS A 113 -1.88 12.03 11.20
C LYS A 113 -2.34 13.43 11.67
N LYS A 114 -2.50 14.41 10.78
CA LYS A 114 -2.82 15.82 11.12
C LYS A 114 -3.76 16.47 10.09
N LEU A 115 -4.69 15.71 9.53
CA LEU A 115 -5.60 16.19 8.49
C LEU A 115 -7.02 16.42 9.03
N PRO A 116 -7.81 17.30 8.39
CA PRO A 116 -9.23 17.45 8.72
C PRO A 116 -10.00 16.17 8.40
N ALA A 117 -11.14 15.97 9.09
CA ALA A 117 -11.90 14.73 9.03
C ALA A 117 -12.27 14.30 7.60
N ALA A 118 -12.75 15.25 6.77
CA ALA A 118 -13.12 14.98 5.37
C ALA A 118 -11.95 14.46 4.54
N SER A 119 -10.76 15.05 4.67
CA SER A 119 -9.57 14.61 3.95
C SER A 119 -9.09 13.23 4.40
N VAL A 120 -9.13 12.93 5.71
CA VAL A 120 -8.78 11.60 6.22
C VAL A 120 -9.71 10.54 5.62
N LEU A 121 -11.01 10.78 5.59
CA LEU A 121 -11.97 9.82 5.05
C LEU A 121 -11.80 9.60 3.55
N SER A 122 -11.60 10.67 2.77
CA SER A 122 -11.34 10.57 1.33
C SER A 122 -10.07 9.78 1.03
N GLU A 123 -8.96 10.10 1.70
CA GLU A 123 -7.69 9.38 1.55
C GLU A 123 -7.80 7.92 2.04
N THR A 124 -8.60 7.65 3.08
CA THR A 124 -8.86 6.30 3.57
C THR A 124 -9.63 5.48 2.55
N ALA A 125 -10.70 6.04 1.96
CA ALA A 125 -11.48 5.35 0.94
C ALA A 125 -10.61 5.00 -0.28
N ASP A 126 -9.76 5.93 -0.71
CA ASP A 126 -8.78 5.71 -1.77
C ASP A 126 -7.76 4.62 -1.42
N TYR A 127 -7.26 4.60 -0.17
CA TYR A 127 -6.30 3.60 0.27
C TYR A 127 -6.92 2.20 0.40
N VAL A 128 -8.15 2.09 0.89
CA VAL A 128 -8.88 0.80 0.93
C VAL A 128 -9.07 0.24 -0.46
N ALA A 129 -9.48 1.06 -1.42
CA ALA A 129 -9.65 0.62 -2.81
C ALA A 129 -8.31 0.16 -3.44
N ALA A 130 -7.21 0.83 -3.09
CA ALA A 130 -5.87 0.41 -3.51
C ALA A 130 -5.48 -0.96 -2.92
N LEU A 131 -5.74 -1.18 -1.63
CA LEU A 131 -5.47 -2.46 -0.96
C LEU A 131 -6.32 -3.60 -1.52
N GLN A 132 -7.58 -3.34 -1.84
CA GLN A 132 -8.45 -4.33 -2.50
C GLN A 132 -7.88 -4.78 -3.86
N MET A 133 -7.38 -3.84 -4.66
CA MET A 133 -6.72 -4.15 -5.93
C MET A 133 -5.48 -5.03 -5.70
N GLN A 134 -4.67 -4.73 -4.68
CA GLN A 134 -3.49 -5.53 -4.33
C GLN A 134 -3.86 -6.96 -3.94
N VAL A 135 -4.85 -7.15 -3.07
CA VAL A 135 -5.33 -8.48 -2.66
C VAL A 135 -5.87 -9.26 -3.86
N GLY A 136 -6.63 -8.60 -4.74
CA GLY A 136 -7.12 -9.18 -5.98
C GLY A 136 -5.98 -9.69 -6.88
N LEU A 137 -4.95 -8.86 -7.11
CA LEU A 137 -3.80 -9.28 -7.93
C LEU A 137 -3.06 -10.47 -7.30
N VAL A 138 -2.78 -10.43 -5.99
CA VAL A 138 -2.07 -11.52 -5.30
C VAL A 138 -2.86 -12.83 -5.39
N ASN A 139 -4.18 -12.78 -5.28
CA ASN A 139 -5.03 -13.97 -5.47
C ASN A 139 -4.97 -14.48 -6.92
N THR A 140 -5.02 -13.60 -7.92
CA THR A 140 -4.86 -14.03 -9.32
C THR A 140 -3.49 -14.68 -9.58
N MET A 141 -2.42 -14.13 -9.00
CA MET A 141 -1.08 -14.71 -9.12
C MET A 141 -0.98 -16.08 -8.42
N ARG A 142 -1.65 -16.26 -7.29
CA ARG A 142 -1.72 -17.56 -6.60
C ARG A 142 -2.41 -18.61 -7.47
N VAL A 143 -3.59 -18.29 -8.01
CA VAL A 143 -4.34 -19.22 -8.89
C VAL A 143 -3.51 -19.58 -10.12
N LEU A 144 -2.85 -18.61 -10.75
CA LEU A 144 -1.94 -18.88 -11.87
C LEU A 144 -0.77 -19.77 -11.47
N ALA A 145 -0.17 -19.56 -10.30
CA ALA A 145 0.92 -20.40 -9.81
C ALA A 145 0.45 -21.83 -9.52
N GLU A 146 -0.75 -22.03 -8.98
CA GLU A 146 -1.34 -23.35 -8.77
C GLU A 146 -1.58 -24.08 -10.09
N VAL A 147 -2.17 -23.41 -11.09
CA VAL A 147 -2.41 -23.98 -12.43
C VAL A 147 -1.09 -24.34 -13.13
N LEU A 148 -0.05 -23.50 -13.01
CA LEU A 148 1.26 -23.81 -13.57
C LEU A 148 1.95 -24.97 -12.84
N SER A 149 1.76 -25.07 -11.52
CA SER A 149 2.33 -26.17 -10.72
C SER A 149 1.66 -27.50 -11.03
N THR A 150 0.33 -27.53 -11.19
CA THR A 150 -0.38 -28.75 -11.59
C THR A 150 -0.01 -29.19 -13.01
N SER A 151 0.11 -28.25 -13.95
CA SER A 151 0.58 -28.53 -15.31
C SER A 151 2.01 -29.09 -15.34
N ALA A 152 2.93 -28.52 -14.55
CA ALA A 152 4.30 -29.02 -14.43
C ALA A 152 4.37 -30.45 -13.89
N VAL A 153 3.52 -30.80 -12.92
CA VAL A 153 3.42 -32.18 -12.40
C VAL A 153 2.89 -33.16 -13.46
N VAL A 154 1.92 -32.74 -14.27
CA VAL A 154 1.39 -33.57 -15.38
C VAL A 154 2.45 -33.79 -16.46
N ALA A 155 3.21 -32.75 -16.82
CA ALA A 155 4.31 -32.88 -17.77
C ALA A 155 5.38 -33.87 -17.27
N THR A 156 5.79 -33.78 -16.01
CA THR A 156 6.78 -34.72 -15.43
C THR A 156 6.28 -36.17 -15.31
N ARG A 157 4.97 -36.40 -15.41
CA ARG A 157 4.34 -37.72 -15.28
C ARG A 157 4.06 -38.37 -16.64
N GLY A 158 4.02 -37.59 -17.73
CA GLY A 158 3.87 -38.08 -19.10
C GLY A 158 5.15 -38.63 -19.72
N ASP A 159 6.33 -38.29 -19.17
CA ASP A 159 7.63 -38.76 -19.67
C ASP A 159 7.99 -40.18 -19.17
N GLY A 160 7.15 -40.83 -18.36
CA GLY A 160 7.40 -42.14 -17.74
C GLY A 160 6.53 -43.30 -18.25
N GLU A 161 5.65 -43.09 -19.23
CA GLU A 161 4.64 -44.08 -19.69
C GLU A 161 4.76 -44.39 -21.19
N LEU A 162 5.99 -44.57 -21.69
CA LEU A 162 6.25 -45.16 -23.00
C LEU A 162 7.37 -46.20 -22.89
N GLY A 163 7.06 -47.27 -22.15
CA GLY A 163 7.88 -48.48 -22.09
C GLY A 163 6.96 -49.68 -22.02
N VAL A 164 7.06 -50.54 -23.04
CA VAL A 164 6.56 -51.92 -23.16
C VAL A 164 5.06 -52.14 -23.44
N GLU A 165 4.69 -52.04 -24.71
CA GLU A 165 3.70 -52.94 -25.34
C GLU A 165 4.32 -53.38 -26.68
N GLU A 166 5.12 -54.45 -26.64
CA GLU A 166 4.70 -55.82 -27.00
C GLU A 166 4.65 -55.99 -28.54
N LEU A 167 5.84 -56.18 -29.13
CA LEU A 167 5.97 -56.89 -30.40
C LEU A 167 5.74 -58.37 -30.12
N ARG A 168 4.54 -58.88 -30.38
CA ARG A 168 4.32 -60.30 -30.63
C ARG A 168 3.13 -60.56 -31.54
#